data_AF-A0A9W6WPX6-F1
#
_entry.id   AF-A0A9W6WPX6-F1
#
_cell.length_a   1.000
_cell.length_b   1.000
_cell.length_c   1.000
_cell.angle_alpha   90.00
_cell.angle_beta   90.00
_cell.angle_gamma   90.00
#
_symmetry.space_group_name_H-M   'P 1'
#
loop_
_entity.id
_entity.type
_entity.pdbx_description
1 polymer ?
#
loop_
_entity_poly.entity_id
_entity_poly.type
_entity_poly.pdbx_seq_one_letter_code
_entity_poly.pdbx_strand_id
1 'polypeptide(L)'
;METTVRMNHLDALKWLDTNRIGKCTPELTGLAAECGHFKIVKCLYEKKNKEPYFPPALVEALRNGHLRIAYWLSRKDSDHGVNMFPMIFSLNTSWPMIKALEILLFLNEVYPEVLTPSRIDAWEEYSCFDAWYPEMVLSWLNDNFPTTDDTSS
;
A
#
# COMPACT_ATOMS: atom_id res chain seq x y z
N MET A 1 16.72 0.09 -17.99
CA MET A 1 15.26 0.00 -17.77
C MET A 1 14.86 0.70 -16.47
N GLU A 2 15.47 0.37 -15.34
CA GLU A 2 15.20 1.04 -14.05
C GLU A 2 15.39 2.56 -14.08
N THR A 3 16.51 3.06 -14.63
CA THR A 3 16.75 4.50 -14.76
C THR A 3 15.63 5.22 -15.50
N THR A 4 15.07 4.60 -16.55
CA THR A 4 13.93 5.18 -17.29
C THR A 4 12.67 5.22 -16.44
N VAL A 5 12.48 4.22 -15.56
CA VAL A 5 11.37 4.21 -14.59
C VAL A 5 11.57 5.32 -13.56
N ARG A 6 12.75 5.44 -12.95
CA ARG A 6 13.05 6.48 -11.94
C ARG A 6 12.93 7.90 -12.46
N MET A 7 13.15 8.10 -13.76
CA MET A 7 13.05 9.42 -14.41
C MET A 7 11.68 9.68 -15.05
N ASN A 8 10.71 8.76 -14.90
CA ASN A 8 9.36 8.86 -15.52
C ASN A 8 9.38 8.89 -17.06
N HIS A 9 10.37 8.28 -17.70
CA HIS A 9 10.52 8.28 -19.16
C HIS A 9 9.75 7.10 -19.79
N LEU A 10 8.43 7.19 -19.82
CA LEU A 10 7.55 6.13 -20.36
C LEU A 10 7.88 5.75 -21.81
N ASP A 11 8.18 6.72 -22.66
CA ASP A 11 8.43 6.47 -24.09
C ASP A 11 9.79 5.78 -24.30
N ALA A 12 10.81 6.17 -23.54
CA ALA A 12 12.09 5.47 -23.52
C ALA A 12 11.94 4.04 -22.99
N LEU A 13 11.11 3.84 -21.95
CA LEU A 13 10.80 2.51 -21.42
C LEU A 13 10.11 1.63 -22.47
N LYS A 14 9.12 2.17 -23.19
CA LYS A 14 8.45 1.46 -24.30
C LYS A 14 9.43 1.13 -25.41
N TRP A 15 10.29 2.07 -25.80
CA TRP A 15 11.30 1.85 -26.82
C TRP A 15 12.28 0.75 -26.42
N LEU A 16 12.79 0.76 -25.19
CA LEU A 16 13.69 -0.29 -24.68
C LEU A 16 13.02 -1.66 -24.70
N ASP A 17 11.75 -1.73 -24.27
CA ASP A 17 10.98 -2.97 -24.27
C ASP A 17 10.72 -3.50 -25.69
N THR A 18 10.33 -2.63 -26.63
CA THR A 18 10.13 -3.02 -28.04
C THR A 18 11.41 -3.53 -28.69
N ASN A 19 12.57 -2.98 -28.33
CA ASN A 19 13.87 -3.42 -28.83
C ASN A 19 14.44 -4.62 -28.05
N ARG A 20 13.70 -5.17 -27.07
CA ARG A 20 14.14 -6.25 -26.17
C ARG A 20 15.44 -5.91 -25.42
N ILE A 21 15.64 -4.64 -25.11
CA ILE A 21 16.81 -4.12 -24.39
C ILE A 21 16.48 -4.05 -22.89
N GLY A 22 16.98 -5.03 -22.14
CA GLY A 22 16.73 -5.18 -20.71
C GLY A 22 15.59 -6.15 -20.40
N LYS A 23 15.45 -6.51 -19.12
CA LYS A 23 14.41 -7.43 -18.64
C LYS A 23 13.32 -6.66 -17.89
N CYS A 24 12.06 -6.91 -18.24
CA CYS A 24 10.90 -6.41 -17.50
C CYS A 24 10.66 -7.28 -16.25
N THR A 25 11.29 -6.94 -15.14
CA THR A 25 11.16 -7.67 -13.87
C THR A 25 10.04 -7.07 -12.99
N PRO A 26 9.45 -7.83 -12.04
CA PRO A 26 8.37 -7.31 -11.17
C PRO A 26 8.80 -6.11 -10.32
N GLU A 27 10.08 -6.04 -9.98
CA GLU A 27 10.69 -4.96 -9.21
C GLU A 27 10.58 -3.61 -9.94
N LEU A 28 10.52 -3.58 -11.27
CA LEU A 28 10.28 -2.33 -12.03
C LEU A 28 8.90 -1.73 -11.74
N THR A 29 7.88 -2.57 -11.53
CA THR A 29 6.54 -2.10 -11.16
C THR A 29 6.55 -1.56 -9.74
N GLY A 30 7.26 -2.24 -8.82
CA GLY A 30 7.50 -1.75 -7.47
C GLY A 30 8.19 -0.38 -7.45
N LEU A 31 9.28 -0.24 -8.20
CA LEU A 31 10.02 1.02 -8.34
C LEU A 31 9.18 2.14 -8.97
N ALA A 32 8.35 1.81 -9.96
CA ALA A 32 7.42 2.77 -10.55
C ALA A 32 6.35 3.23 -9.54
N ALA A 33 5.90 2.32 -8.68
CA ALA A 33 4.95 2.61 -7.62
C ALA A 33 5.60 3.43 -6.50
N GLU A 34 6.82 3.10 -6.09
CA GLU A 34 7.66 3.85 -5.14
C GLU A 34 7.86 5.30 -5.59
N CYS A 35 8.10 5.51 -6.89
CA CYS A 35 8.30 6.85 -7.47
C CYS A 35 6.99 7.59 -7.80
N GLY A 36 5.82 6.95 -7.64
CA GLY A 36 4.53 7.59 -7.96
C GLY A 36 4.21 7.69 -9.46
N HIS A 37 4.89 6.93 -10.32
CA HIS A 37 4.79 7.02 -11.78
C HIS A 37 3.63 6.19 -12.33
N PHE A 38 2.39 6.63 -12.07
CA PHE A 38 1.15 5.91 -12.41
C PHE A 38 1.06 5.39 -13.86
N LYS A 39 1.47 6.20 -14.85
CA LYS A 39 1.44 5.80 -16.27
C LYS A 39 2.39 4.64 -16.57
N ILE A 40 3.55 4.61 -15.91
CA ILE A 40 4.52 3.52 -16.01
C ILE A 40 3.99 2.29 -15.31
N VAL A 41 3.41 2.43 -14.10
CA VAL A 41 2.77 1.32 -13.39
C VAL A 41 1.72 0.64 -14.26
N LYS A 42 0.83 1.41 -14.91
CA LYS A 42 -0.17 0.84 -15.85
C LYS A 42 0.48 0.09 -17.00
N CYS A 43 1.47 0.71 -17.66
CA CYS A 43 2.16 0.12 -18.80
C CYS A 43 2.84 -1.20 -18.43
N LEU A 44 3.48 -1.28 -17.25
CA LEU A 44 4.13 -2.49 -16.77
C LEU A 44 3.13 -3.55 -16.29
N TYR A 45 2.05 -3.13 -15.62
CA TYR A 45 0.97 -4.01 -15.16
C TYR A 45 0.29 -4.71 -16.33
N GLU A 46 -0.11 -3.96 -17.37
CA GLU A 46 -0.82 -4.50 -18.54
C GLU A 46 0.04 -5.45 -19.39
N LYS A 47 1.36 -5.31 -19.34
CA LYS A 47 2.30 -6.19 -20.06
C LYS A 47 2.58 -7.50 -19.35
N LYS A 48 2.43 -7.54 -18.01
CA LYS A 48 2.68 -8.76 -17.25
C LYS A 48 1.42 -9.61 -17.19
N ASN A 49 1.46 -10.71 -17.93
CA ASN A 49 0.45 -11.77 -17.85
C ASN A 49 0.41 -12.34 -16.42
N LYS A 50 -0.60 -11.92 -15.64
CA LYS A 50 -1.30 -12.70 -14.61
C LYS A 50 -0.46 -13.58 -13.66
N GLU A 51 0.73 -13.16 -13.24
CA GLU A 51 1.34 -13.77 -12.05
C GLU A 51 1.00 -12.96 -10.80
N PRO A 52 0.63 -13.63 -9.68
CA PRO A 52 0.23 -13.00 -8.41
C PRO A 52 1.45 -12.46 -7.65
N TYR A 53 2.24 -11.61 -8.31
CA TYR A 53 3.46 -11.00 -7.79
C TYR A 53 3.24 -9.53 -7.39
N PHE A 54 1.97 -9.12 -7.23
CA PHE A 54 1.56 -7.74 -6.91
C PHE A 54 1.74 -7.21 -5.47
N PRO A 55 2.09 -8.00 -4.43
CA PRO A 55 2.28 -7.45 -3.09
C PRO A 55 3.30 -6.28 -2.99
N PRO A 56 4.48 -6.31 -3.68
CA PRO A 56 5.49 -5.27 -3.52
C PRO A 56 5.06 -3.91 -4.07
N ALA A 57 4.36 -3.83 -5.21
CA ALA A 57 4.03 -2.55 -5.82
C ALA A 57 2.96 -1.78 -5.05
N LEU A 58 1.97 -2.48 -4.50
CA LEU A 58 0.96 -1.86 -3.66
C LEU A 58 1.56 -1.36 -2.34
N VAL A 59 2.44 -2.17 -1.74
CA VAL A 59 3.17 -1.79 -0.54
C VAL A 59 4.05 -0.57 -0.76
N GLU A 60 4.82 -0.52 -1.85
CA GLU A 60 5.64 0.64 -2.16
C GLU A 60 4.81 1.89 -2.48
N ALA A 61 3.65 1.73 -3.12
CA ALA A 61 2.71 2.83 -3.30
C ALA A 61 2.20 3.36 -1.95
N LEU A 62 1.79 2.48 -1.04
CA LEU A 62 1.29 2.86 0.29
C LEU A 62 2.39 3.50 1.14
N ARG A 63 3.58 2.88 1.22
CA ARG A 63 4.76 3.41 1.95
C ARG A 63 5.11 4.83 1.50
N ASN A 64 4.97 5.11 0.21
CA ASN A 64 5.28 6.40 -0.36
C ASN A 64 4.09 7.38 -0.42
N GLY A 65 2.88 6.98 -0.01
CA GLY A 65 1.69 7.83 -0.02
C GLY A 65 1.07 8.01 -1.42
N HIS A 66 1.42 7.16 -2.38
CA HIS A 66 0.88 7.17 -3.73
C HIS A 66 -0.49 6.48 -3.81
N LEU A 67 -1.45 6.99 -3.03
CA LEU A 67 -2.78 6.41 -2.84
C LEU A 67 -3.54 6.17 -4.15
N ARG A 68 -3.37 7.03 -5.16
CA ARG A 68 -3.98 6.83 -6.49
C ARG A 68 -3.51 5.54 -7.15
N ILE A 69 -2.24 5.18 -6.98
CA ILE A 69 -1.67 3.93 -7.50
C ILE A 69 -2.19 2.77 -6.67
N ALA A 70 -2.17 2.90 -5.34
CA ALA A 70 -2.68 1.90 -4.43
C ALA A 70 -4.15 1.55 -4.71
N TYR A 71 -5.01 2.57 -4.87
CA TYR A 71 -6.42 2.44 -5.25
C TYR A 71 -6.61 1.71 -6.59
N TRP A 72 -5.76 2.01 -7.57
CA TRP A 72 -5.88 1.38 -8.87
C TRP A 72 -5.44 -0.08 -8.83
N LEU A 73 -4.37 -0.39 -8.10
CA LEU A 73 -3.87 -1.75 -7.90
C LEU A 73 -4.88 -2.59 -7.10
N SER A 74 -5.47 -2.05 -6.03
CA SER A 74 -6.47 -2.74 -5.20
C SER A 74 -7.70 -3.17 -5.99
N ARG A 75 -8.18 -2.32 -6.90
CA ARG A 75 -9.33 -2.60 -7.78
C ARG A 75 -9.03 -3.66 -8.84
N LYS A 76 -7.76 -3.88 -9.20
CA LYS A 76 -7.38 -4.83 -10.25
C LYS A 76 -7.16 -6.24 -9.72
N ASP A 77 -6.74 -6.37 -8.46
CA ASP A 77 -6.50 -7.64 -7.77
C ASP A 77 -7.56 -7.92 -6.69
N SER A 78 -8.84 -7.75 -7.02
CA SER A 78 -9.99 -7.88 -6.11
C SER A 78 -10.18 -9.28 -5.49
N ASP A 79 -9.37 -10.28 -5.86
CA ASP A 79 -9.40 -11.65 -5.31
C ASP A 79 -8.51 -11.84 -4.06
N HIS A 80 -7.61 -10.89 -3.75
CA HIS A 80 -6.57 -11.08 -2.71
C HIS A 80 -6.69 -10.13 -1.50
N GLY A 81 -7.81 -9.40 -1.36
CA GLY A 81 -8.01 -8.36 -0.34
C GLY A 81 -7.76 -8.79 1.12
N VAL A 82 -7.84 -10.08 1.40
CA VAL A 82 -7.68 -10.67 2.74
C VAL A 82 -6.23 -11.01 3.15
N ASN A 83 -5.30 -11.22 2.21
CA ASN A 83 -3.89 -11.55 2.52
C ASN A 83 -2.97 -10.32 2.67
N MET A 84 -3.54 -9.11 2.56
CA MET A 84 -2.78 -7.86 2.53
C MET A 84 -2.43 -7.32 3.92
N PHE A 85 -3.21 -7.70 4.92
CA PHE A 85 -3.14 -7.12 6.27
C PHE A 85 -1.79 -7.30 6.98
N PRO A 86 -1.15 -8.50 6.98
CA PRO A 86 0.15 -8.67 7.63
C PRO A 86 1.24 -7.81 6.97
N MET A 87 1.07 -7.52 5.67
CA MET A 87 2.02 -6.75 4.89
C MET A 87 1.84 -5.24 5.05
N ILE A 88 0.60 -4.76 5.24
CA ILE A 88 0.34 -3.37 5.65
C ILE A 88 0.88 -3.13 7.07
N PHE A 89 0.68 -4.10 7.97
CA PHE A 89 1.12 -4.01 9.36
C PHE A 89 2.65 -3.99 9.49
N SER A 90 3.39 -4.75 8.68
CA SER A 90 4.86 -4.74 8.73
C SER A 90 5.49 -3.41 8.33
N LEU A 91 4.75 -2.58 7.58
CA LEU A 91 5.20 -1.26 7.17
C LEU A 91 5.17 -0.24 8.33
N ASN A 92 4.34 -0.47 9.34
CA ASN A 92 4.15 0.41 10.49
C ASN A 92 5.40 0.54 11.38
N THR A 93 6.34 -0.39 11.27
CA THR A 93 7.57 -0.42 12.10
C THR A 93 8.59 0.67 11.76
N SER A 94 8.41 1.47 10.69
CA SER A 94 9.39 2.47 10.24
C SER A 94 8.78 3.73 9.60
N TRP A 95 7.52 4.04 9.88
CA TRP A 95 6.80 5.10 9.15
C TRP A 95 7.02 6.54 9.66
N PRO A 96 7.15 7.52 8.74
CA PRO A 96 6.92 8.92 9.07
C PRO A 96 5.46 9.15 9.44
N MET A 97 5.25 9.65 10.66
CA MET A 97 4.02 10.07 11.36
C MET A 97 2.84 10.60 10.48
N ILE A 98 3.13 11.27 9.37
CA ILE A 98 2.13 11.96 8.51
C ILE A 98 1.37 10.98 7.60
N LYS A 99 1.96 9.85 7.21
CA LYS A 99 1.34 8.93 6.24
C LYS A 99 0.39 7.91 6.86
N ALA A 100 0.44 7.73 8.19
CA ALA A 100 -0.37 6.74 8.89
C ALA A 100 -1.88 7.02 8.76
N LEU A 101 -2.32 8.26 9.04
CA LEU A 101 -3.74 8.62 8.95
C LEU A 101 -4.28 8.51 7.51
N GLU A 102 -3.53 9.00 6.52
CA GLU A 102 -3.95 8.92 5.11
C GLU A 102 -4.15 7.47 4.65
N ILE A 103 -3.28 6.56 5.09
CA ILE A 103 -3.39 5.14 4.78
C ILE A 103 -4.55 4.52 5.55
N LEU A 104 -4.75 4.83 6.83
CA LEU A 104 -5.90 4.33 7.60
C LEU A 104 -7.23 4.76 6.99
N LEU A 105 -7.35 6.02 6.57
CA LEU A 105 -8.52 6.52 5.85
C LEU A 105 -8.72 5.77 4.51
N PHE A 106 -7.63 5.56 3.76
CA PHE A 106 -7.68 4.78 2.52
C PHE A 106 -8.13 3.33 2.77
N LEU A 107 -7.62 2.68 3.81
CA LEU A 107 -7.99 1.31 4.16
C LEU A 107 -9.43 1.24 4.61
N ASN A 108 -9.91 2.20 5.39
CA ASN A 108 -11.31 2.28 5.79
C ASN A 108 -12.25 2.36 4.58
N GLU A 109 -11.87 3.16 3.58
CA GLU A 109 -12.70 3.36 2.39
C GLU A 109 -12.65 2.17 1.42
N VAL A 110 -11.48 1.57 1.23
CA VAL A 110 -11.27 0.52 0.21
C VAL A 110 -11.45 -0.89 0.76
N TYR A 111 -11.17 -1.08 2.05
CA TYR A 111 -11.17 -2.36 2.74
C TYR A 111 -11.80 -2.21 4.14
N PRO A 112 -13.12 -1.94 4.25
CA PRO A 112 -13.75 -1.77 5.56
C PRO A 112 -13.64 -3.03 6.45
N GLU A 113 -13.58 -4.22 5.85
CA GLU A 113 -13.39 -5.49 6.58
C GLU A 113 -12.01 -5.65 7.24
N VAL A 114 -11.07 -4.79 6.85
CA VAL A 114 -9.69 -4.81 7.35
C VAL A 114 -9.57 -4.06 8.68
N LEU A 115 -10.38 -3.00 8.88
CA LEU A 115 -10.45 -2.23 10.12
C LEU A 115 -11.65 -2.70 10.94
N THR A 116 -11.45 -3.74 11.75
CA THR A 116 -12.44 -4.19 12.73
C THR A 116 -11.90 -3.97 14.15
N PRO A 117 -12.76 -3.70 15.15
CA PRO A 117 -12.33 -3.52 16.54
C PRO A 117 -11.42 -4.67 17.01
N SER A 118 -11.82 -5.92 16.77
CA SER A 118 -11.03 -7.12 17.11
C SER A 118 -9.62 -7.17 16.51
N ARG A 119 -9.39 -6.52 15.36
CA ARG A 119 -8.08 -6.46 14.71
C ARG A 119 -7.27 -5.26 15.18
N ILE A 120 -7.96 -4.16 15.54
CA ILE A 120 -7.38 -2.97 16.14
C ILE A 120 -6.90 -3.30 17.56
N ASP A 121 -7.70 -4.02 18.35
CA ASP A 121 -7.32 -4.53 19.67
C ASP A 121 -6.09 -5.45 19.58
N ALA A 122 -6.06 -6.32 18.57
CA ALA A 122 -4.87 -7.14 18.29
C ALA A 122 -3.64 -6.30 17.95
N TRP A 123 -3.79 -5.07 17.43
CA TRP A 123 -2.66 -4.19 17.18
C TRP A 123 -2.02 -3.67 18.48
N GLU A 124 -2.82 -3.47 19.53
CA GLU A 124 -2.35 -3.06 20.85
C GLU A 124 -1.49 -4.17 21.51
N GLU A 125 -1.81 -5.43 21.23
CA GLU A 125 -1.14 -6.61 21.81
C GLU A 125 0.27 -6.89 21.22
N TYR A 126 0.54 -6.47 19.97
CA TYR A 126 1.78 -6.86 19.26
C TYR A 126 2.99 -5.92 19.42
N SER A 127 2.85 -4.66 19.86
CA SER A 127 4.00 -3.76 20.10
C SER A 127 3.61 -2.35 20.52
N CYS A 128 4.25 -1.81 21.58
CA CYS A 128 4.49 -0.40 21.98
C CYS A 128 3.57 0.72 21.42
N PHE A 129 2.28 0.43 21.27
CA PHE A 129 1.30 1.21 20.52
C PHE A 129 1.19 2.65 21.03
N ASP A 130 1.32 2.84 22.34
CA ASP A 130 1.16 4.14 23.00
C ASP A 130 2.32 5.13 22.80
N ALA A 131 3.52 4.66 22.42
CA ALA A 131 4.71 5.51 22.48
C ALA A 131 5.03 6.25 21.16
N TRP A 132 4.44 5.86 20.03
CA TRP A 132 4.84 6.34 18.69
C TRP A 132 3.69 6.84 17.80
N TYR A 133 2.43 6.66 18.20
CA TYR A 133 1.31 7.22 17.45
C TYR A 133 0.95 8.64 17.94
N PRO A 134 0.73 9.60 17.03
CA PRO A 134 0.12 10.87 17.38
C PRO A 134 -1.26 10.63 18.01
N GLU A 135 -1.61 11.43 19.02
CA GLU A 135 -2.96 11.46 19.60
C GLU A 135 -4.07 11.56 18.54
N MET A 136 -3.81 12.25 17.42
CA MET A 136 -4.77 12.35 16.32
C MET A 136 -5.18 10.99 15.71
N VAL A 137 -4.24 10.05 15.59
CA VAL A 137 -4.53 8.71 15.04
C VAL A 137 -5.28 7.87 16.07
N LEU A 138 -4.86 7.92 17.34
CA LEU A 138 -5.52 7.22 18.44
C LEU A 138 -6.95 7.74 18.66
N SER A 139 -7.14 9.06 18.65
CA SER A 139 -8.46 9.69 18.71
C SER A 139 -9.34 9.24 17.55
N TRP A 140 -8.82 9.26 16.31
CA TRP A 140 -9.58 8.80 15.17
C TRP A 140 -9.96 7.32 15.26
N LEU A 141 -9.03 6.46 15.70
CA LEU A 141 -9.31 5.03 15.88
C LEU A 141 -10.39 4.81 16.95
N ASN A 142 -10.28 5.45 18.10
CA ASN A 142 -11.27 5.33 19.18
C ASN A 142 -12.65 5.86 18.77
N ASP A 143 -12.71 6.98 18.03
CA ASP A 143 -13.96 7.57 17.56
C ASP A 143 -14.68 6.68 16.52
N ASN A 144 -13.92 5.94 15.70
CA ASN A 144 -14.48 5.14 14.59
C ASN A 144 -14.62 3.65 14.94
N PHE A 145 -13.83 3.14 15.88
CA PHE A 145 -13.74 1.74 16.28
C PHE A 145 -13.56 1.61 17.80
N PRO A 146 -14.61 1.89 18.59
CA PRO A 146 -14.53 1.75 20.05
C PRO A 146 -14.27 0.29 20.43
N THR A 147 -13.31 0.07 21.32
CA THR A 147 -12.95 -1.26 21.83
C THR A 147 -14.08 -1.80 22.70
N THR A 148 -14.26 -3.12 22.74
CA THR A 148 -15.45 -3.74 23.35
C THR A 148 -15.51 -3.66 24.88
N ASP A 149 -14.44 -3.19 25.53
CA ASP A 149 -14.36 -3.13 27.00
C ASP A 149 -15.21 -2.00 27.62
N ASP A 150 -15.64 -1.01 26.83
CA ASP A 150 -16.46 0.12 27.29
C ASP A 150 -17.94 -0.22 27.52
N THR A 151 -18.36 -1.49 27.35
CA THR A 151 -19.77 -1.91 27.59
C THR A 151 -20.02 -2.55 28.97
N SER A 152 -19.10 -2.40 29.92
CA SER A 152 -19.32 -2.86 31.31
C SER A 152 -19.44 -1.68 32.30
N SER A 153 -20.62 -1.07 32.32
CA SER A 153 -21.15 -0.29 33.46
C SER A 153 -22.24 -1.08 34.17
#